data_AF-A0A1I0VXB7-F1
#
_entry.id   AF-A0A1I0VXB7-F1
#
_cell.length_a   1.000
_cell.length_b   1.000
_cell.length_c   1.000
_cell.angle_alpha   90.00
_cell.angle_beta   90.00
_cell.angle_gamma   90.00
#
_symmetry.space_group_name_H-M   'P 1'
#
loop_
_entity.id
_entity.type
_entity.pdbx_description
1 polymer ?
#
loop_
_entity_poly.entity_id
_entity_poly.type
_entity_poly.pdbx_seq_one_letter_code
_entity_poly.pdbx_strand_id
1 'polypeptide(L)'
;MANTSIVKTSGEGMIDPLAIARKLRERVLVIGLIALLVVAATAAYVFVVPPVFTAWTRIVIDPNVRKPFADTNAPSLLGNEALAVDTQLLIISSTAVLAPVVKAHGLADDAEFTTSASAGTPEERTTKAIETLAKAVSVSREGATYVISIGVKSQNAQKSAQLSAAIANSYVHEQQQSQLDHSEQLAEQIDGRLVGLRERLRAAEERAQQYRASKRLQGSADGTLLSGQELSGMNVQLVEARSALATATAANEEIQRYLQREIEPTSLGNVVNSPRMLQLLDEYARTSKEEASLGASMLPQHPSIRRLKSELARISSLIRDELRAVSQSNTVELEVARQRVQNLERQMETVRLSTDSGEQELIELRELETEARSTRAVYENVLGRAKELANLDQVTMPIARVISPAQPPEYPSWPKKKALLLLAGAVGVALGSAIVIALEIWSQLRNFLSRRDAEQATQDEDQHSLPQIPASPEIMPAQVTHLTNTEVRALVEDLALHRRKPASLLSYIQS
;
A
#
# COMPACT_ATOMS: atom_id res chain seq x y z
N MET A 1 -65.10 38.47 -65.21
CA MET A 1 -65.81 39.04 -64.06
C MET A 1 -65.76 38.06 -62.91
N ALA A 2 -65.65 38.58 -61.69
CA ALA A 2 -65.94 37.94 -60.40
C ALA A 2 -65.02 36.81 -59.89
N ASN A 3 -64.01 37.24 -59.12
CA ASN A 3 -63.85 36.99 -57.68
C ASN A 3 -64.18 35.58 -57.13
N THR A 4 -63.17 34.91 -56.57
CA THR A 4 -63.38 33.98 -55.45
C THR A 4 -62.24 34.15 -54.45
N SER A 5 -62.67 34.40 -53.22
CA SER A 5 -61.97 34.63 -51.97
C SER A 5 -61.10 33.45 -51.51
N ILE A 6 -59.91 33.74 -50.98
CA ILE A 6 -59.24 32.89 -50.00
C ILE A 6 -59.16 33.67 -48.69
N VAL A 7 -59.88 33.11 -47.71
CA VAL A 7 -59.90 33.47 -46.30
C VAL A 7 -58.52 33.25 -45.69
N LYS A 8 -57.97 34.26 -45.01
CA LYS A 8 -56.82 34.11 -44.11
C LYS A 8 -57.31 34.34 -42.68
N THR A 9 -57.19 33.31 -41.88
CA THR A 9 -57.58 33.24 -40.47
C THR A 9 -56.67 34.11 -39.61
N SER A 10 -57.29 35.02 -38.86
CA SER A 10 -56.67 35.84 -37.83
C SER A 10 -56.51 35.00 -36.56
N GLY A 11 -55.27 34.73 -36.15
CA GLY A 11 -54.97 34.28 -34.80
C GLY A 11 -54.90 35.50 -33.88
N GLU A 12 -55.93 35.69 -33.05
CA GLU A 12 -55.90 36.61 -31.90
C GLU A 12 -54.91 36.07 -30.86
N GLY A 13 -53.65 36.52 -30.95
CA GLY A 13 -52.72 36.50 -29.83
C GLY A 13 -52.90 37.77 -29.03
N MET A 14 -53.37 37.67 -27.79
CA MET A 14 -53.74 38.77 -26.89
C MET A 14 -52.56 39.66 -26.42
N ILE A 15 -51.43 39.67 -27.14
CA ILE A 15 -50.22 40.46 -26.83
C ILE A 15 -49.57 40.90 -28.14
N ASP A 16 -49.81 42.15 -28.57
CA ASP A 16 -49.16 42.74 -29.74
C ASP A 16 -47.72 43.19 -29.40
N PRO A 17 -46.66 42.55 -29.94
CA PRO A 17 -45.28 42.90 -29.59
C PRO A 17 -44.89 44.30 -30.04
N LEU A 18 -45.47 44.80 -31.14
CA LEU A 18 -45.24 46.16 -31.64
C LEU A 18 -45.94 47.23 -30.79
N ALA A 19 -47.05 46.91 -30.11
CA ALA A 19 -47.73 47.82 -29.20
C ALA A 19 -46.91 48.01 -27.91
N ILE A 20 -46.35 46.91 -27.38
CA ILE A 20 -45.43 46.93 -26.23
C ILE A 20 -44.18 47.75 -26.55
N ALA A 21 -43.55 47.55 -27.71
CA ALA A 21 -42.35 48.29 -28.10
C ALA A 21 -42.58 49.82 -28.20
N ARG A 22 -43.73 50.24 -28.73
CA ARG A 22 -44.10 51.66 -28.84
C ARG A 22 -44.33 52.30 -27.48
N LYS A 23 -44.97 51.59 -26.55
CA LYS A 23 -45.21 52.05 -25.17
C LYS A 23 -43.95 52.08 -24.33
N LEU A 24 -43.04 51.13 -24.55
CA LEU A 24 -41.71 51.15 -23.93
C LEU A 24 -40.93 52.40 -24.35
N ARG A 25 -41.07 52.82 -25.62
CA ARG A 25 -40.49 54.06 -26.15
C ARG A 25 -41.12 55.34 -25.57
N GLU A 26 -42.43 55.33 -25.30
CA GLU A 26 -43.12 56.46 -24.66
C GLU A 26 -42.73 56.64 -23.18
N ARG A 27 -42.37 55.55 -22.49
CA ARG A 27 -41.99 55.56 -21.06
C ARG A 27 -40.48 55.37 -20.82
N VAL A 28 -39.64 55.68 -21.81
CA VAL A 28 -38.16 55.61 -21.68
C VAL A 28 -37.65 56.46 -20.52
N LEU A 29 -38.29 57.60 -20.21
CA LEU A 29 -37.93 58.43 -19.06
C LEU A 29 -38.16 57.72 -17.72
N VAL A 30 -39.23 56.92 -17.59
CA VAL A 30 -39.53 56.16 -16.37
C VAL A 30 -38.54 55.01 -16.21
N ILE A 31 -38.24 54.30 -17.31
CA ILE A 31 -37.23 53.22 -17.32
C ILE A 31 -35.85 53.79 -16.99
N GLY A 32 -35.50 54.94 -17.57
CA GLY A 32 -34.26 55.67 -17.28
C GLY A 32 -34.16 56.11 -15.83
N LEU A 33 -35.25 56.59 -15.22
CA LEU A 33 -35.28 57.00 -13.80
C LEU A 33 -35.12 55.80 -12.85
N ILE A 34 -35.78 54.67 -13.13
CA ILE A 34 -35.62 53.44 -12.34
C ILE A 34 -34.18 52.89 -12.48
N ALA A 35 -33.65 52.87 -13.69
CA ALA A 35 -32.26 52.45 -13.93
C ALA A 35 -31.26 53.38 -13.21
N LEU A 36 -31.48 54.69 -13.24
CA LEU A 36 -30.67 55.67 -12.51
C LEU A 36 -30.72 55.43 -11.00
N LEU A 37 -31.89 55.13 -10.44
CA LEU A 37 -32.06 54.85 -9.01
C LEU A 37 -31.30 53.59 -8.60
N VAL A 38 -31.42 52.50 -9.37
CA VAL A 38 -30.70 51.24 -9.12
C VAL A 38 -29.18 51.43 -9.20
N VAL A 39 -28.70 52.21 -10.18
CA VAL A 39 -27.28 52.55 -10.31
C VAL A 39 -26.82 53.43 -9.14
N ALA A 40 -27.61 54.42 -8.74
CA ALA A 40 -27.29 55.30 -7.60
C ALA A 40 -27.24 54.52 -6.27
N ALA A 41 -28.19 53.60 -6.04
CA ALA A 41 -28.21 52.72 -4.88
C ALA A 41 -26.99 51.78 -4.86
N THR A 42 -26.62 51.23 -6.03
CA THR A 42 -25.42 50.36 -6.16
C THR A 42 -24.13 51.17 -5.97
N ALA A 43 -24.07 52.40 -6.48
CA ALA A 43 -22.94 53.29 -6.25
C ALA A 43 -22.78 53.61 -4.76
N ALA A 44 -23.87 53.96 -4.07
CA ALA A 44 -23.87 54.18 -2.62
C ALA A 44 -23.38 52.94 -1.86
N TYR A 45 -23.87 51.74 -2.22
CA TYR A 45 -23.41 50.48 -1.64
C TYR A 45 -21.89 50.27 -1.82
N VAL A 46 -21.36 50.50 -3.03
CA VAL A 46 -19.93 50.37 -3.34
C VAL A 46 -19.05 51.37 -2.58
N PHE A 47 -19.59 52.54 -2.20
CA PHE A 47 -18.87 53.52 -1.38
C PHE A 47 -18.91 53.21 0.13
N VAL A 48 -19.94 52.51 0.61
CA VAL A 48 -20.10 52.15 2.03
C VAL A 48 -19.28 50.91 2.40
N VAL A 49 -19.13 49.97 1.48
CA VAL A 49 -18.48 48.69 1.75
C VAL A 49 -16.95 48.81 1.65
N PRO A 50 -16.18 48.39 2.68
CA PRO A 50 -14.73 48.54 2.68
C PRO A 50 -14.08 47.73 1.54
N PRO A 51 -13.06 48.28 0.86
CA PRO A 51 -12.33 47.56 -0.17
C PRO A 51 -11.56 46.39 0.43
N VAL A 52 -11.64 45.24 -0.22
CA VAL A 52 -10.83 44.06 0.13
C VAL A 52 -9.72 43.91 -0.90
N PHE A 53 -8.51 43.72 -0.43
CA PHE A 53 -7.31 43.46 -1.21
C PHE A 53 -6.92 41.99 -1.05
N THR A 54 -6.45 41.38 -2.13
CA THR A 54 -6.01 39.99 -2.12
C THR A 54 -4.61 39.89 -2.70
N ALA A 55 -3.66 39.42 -1.92
CA ALA A 55 -2.28 39.17 -2.35
C ALA A 55 -2.01 37.66 -2.42
N TRP A 56 -1.26 37.24 -3.43
CA TRP A 56 -0.98 35.84 -3.73
C TRP A 56 0.50 35.53 -3.58
N THR A 57 0.84 34.47 -2.84
CA THR A 57 2.17 33.87 -2.80
C THR A 57 2.12 32.52 -3.49
N ARG A 58 3.13 32.21 -4.32
CA ARG A 58 3.24 30.92 -5.01
C ARG A 58 4.38 30.09 -4.46
N ILE A 59 4.09 28.85 -4.11
CA ILE A 59 5.04 27.86 -3.61
C ILE A 59 5.02 26.65 -4.55
N VAL A 60 6.17 26.09 -4.86
CA VAL A 60 6.25 24.75 -5.46
C VAL A 60 6.60 23.73 -4.40
N ILE A 61 5.94 22.58 -4.50
CA ILE A 61 6.24 21.38 -3.72
C ILE A 61 6.94 20.41 -4.66
N ASP A 62 8.12 19.93 -4.28
CA ASP A 62 8.79 18.87 -5.03
C ASP A 62 8.32 17.49 -4.54
N PRO A 63 7.56 16.72 -5.34
CA PRO A 63 7.10 15.39 -4.95
C PRO A 63 8.23 14.34 -4.96
N ASN A 64 9.37 14.64 -5.59
CA ASN A 64 10.46 13.69 -5.82
C ASN A 64 11.53 13.70 -4.75
N VAL A 65 11.31 14.39 -3.61
CA VAL A 65 12.22 14.28 -2.47
C VAL A 65 12.21 12.82 -2.02
N ARG A 66 13.31 12.13 -2.33
CA ARG A 66 13.48 10.69 -2.13
C ARG A 66 13.18 10.36 -0.69
N LYS A 67 12.05 9.70 -0.44
CA LYS A 67 11.75 9.17 0.89
C LYS A 67 12.86 8.19 1.26
N PRO A 68 13.59 8.41 2.36
CA PRO A 68 14.44 7.36 2.87
C PRO A 68 13.53 6.15 3.12
N PHE A 69 13.90 4.97 2.61
CA PHE A 69 13.14 3.72 2.73
C PHE A 69 12.02 3.50 1.70
N ALA A 70 11.88 4.34 0.66
CA ALA A 70 11.08 3.93 -0.49
C ALA A 70 11.73 2.73 -1.17
N ASP A 71 11.03 1.60 -1.17
CA ASP A 71 11.43 0.37 -1.84
C ASP A 71 11.72 0.70 -3.32
N THR A 72 12.95 0.47 -3.77
CA THR A 72 13.34 0.73 -5.17
C THR A 72 12.54 -0.14 -6.16
N ASN A 73 11.92 -1.21 -5.65
CA ASN A 73 11.13 -2.17 -6.41
C ASN A 73 9.61 -2.02 -6.19
N ALA A 74 9.14 -1.06 -5.38
CA ALA A 74 7.71 -0.82 -5.25
C ALA A 74 7.19 -0.18 -6.55
N PRO A 75 6.14 -0.73 -7.19
CA PRO A 75 5.58 -0.13 -8.39
C PRO A 75 5.14 1.29 -8.06
N SER A 76 5.69 2.27 -8.79
CA SER A 76 5.30 3.67 -8.70
C SER A 76 3.80 3.77 -8.94
N LEU A 77 3.02 3.99 -7.88
CA LEU A 77 1.57 4.20 -7.94
C LEU A 77 1.32 5.60 -8.53
N LEU A 78 1.51 5.72 -9.85
CA LEU A 78 1.14 6.86 -10.68
C LEU A 78 -0.37 7.10 -10.51
N GLY A 79 -0.74 7.97 -9.56
CA GLY A 79 -2.14 8.24 -9.19
C GLY A 79 -2.29 8.88 -7.81
N ASN A 80 -1.41 8.56 -6.85
CA ASN A 80 -1.47 9.14 -5.50
C ASN A 80 -0.86 10.54 -5.38
N GLU A 81 -0.20 11.05 -6.44
CA GLU A 81 0.49 12.35 -6.42
C GLU A 81 -0.48 13.53 -6.37
N ALA A 82 -1.66 13.42 -7.01
CA ALA A 82 -2.70 14.45 -6.93
C ALA A 82 -3.31 14.54 -5.52
N LEU A 83 -3.61 13.39 -4.92
CA LEU A 83 -4.09 13.29 -3.54
C LEU A 83 -3.06 13.83 -2.52
N ALA A 84 -1.77 13.64 -2.80
CA ALA A 84 -0.69 14.19 -1.97
C ALA A 84 -0.68 15.72 -2.00
N VAL A 85 -0.85 16.36 -3.16
CA VAL A 85 -0.93 17.83 -3.27
C VAL A 85 -2.20 18.36 -2.61
N ASP A 86 -3.33 17.68 -2.77
CA ASP A 86 -4.59 18.13 -2.17
C ASP A 86 -4.55 18.07 -0.63
N THR A 87 -3.85 17.09 -0.07
CA THR A 87 -3.55 17.02 1.37
C THR A 87 -2.73 18.23 1.84
N GLN A 88 -1.78 18.71 1.02
CA GLN A 88 -0.96 19.88 1.36
C GLN A 88 -1.78 21.18 1.39
N LEU A 89 -2.86 21.29 0.61
CA LEU A 89 -3.78 22.44 0.70
C LEU A 89 -4.44 22.53 2.10
N LEU A 90 -4.80 21.38 2.66
CA LEU A 90 -5.36 21.28 4.01
C LEU A 90 -4.31 21.59 5.09
N ILE A 91 -3.07 21.15 4.89
CA ILE A 91 -1.96 21.45 5.83
C ILE A 91 -1.65 22.95 5.85
N ILE A 92 -1.63 23.62 4.69
CA ILE A 92 -1.39 25.08 4.63
C ILE A 92 -2.48 25.88 5.35
N SER A 93 -3.72 25.41 5.32
CA SER A 93 -4.85 26.04 6.02
C SER A 93 -5.02 25.55 7.47
N SER A 94 -4.14 24.65 7.93
CA SER A 94 -4.20 24.10 9.29
C SER A 94 -3.80 25.12 10.35
N THR A 95 -4.22 24.87 11.58
CA THR A 95 -3.85 25.67 12.74
C THR A 95 -2.34 25.68 12.99
N ALA A 96 -1.62 24.60 12.66
CA ALA A 96 -0.17 24.50 12.81
C ALA A 96 0.58 25.56 11.99
N VAL A 97 0.09 25.88 10.78
CA VAL A 97 0.67 26.91 9.91
C VAL A 97 0.15 28.31 10.25
N LEU A 98 -1.12 28.44 10.60
CA LEU A 98 -1.75 29.75 10.84
C LEU A 98 -1.44 30.33 12.23
N ALA A 99 -1.29 29.50 13.27
CA ALA A 99 -1.07 29.97 14.63
C ALA A 99 0.27 30.73 14.82
N PRO A 100 1.42 30.27 14.28
CA PRO A 100 2.66 31.04 14.34
C PRO A 100 2.55 32.40 13.67
N VAL A 101 1.83 32.49 12.54
CA VAL A 101 1.58 33.76 11.83
C VAL A 101 0.72 34.70 12.66
N VAL A 102 -0.35 34.20 13.29
CA VAL A 102 -1.21 34.98 14.20
C VAL A 102 -0.41 35.58 15.35
N LYS A 103 0.48 34.78 15.95
CA LYS A 103 1.35 35.20 17.04
C LYS A 103 2.42 36.20 16.58
N ALA A 104 3.09 35.93 15.46
CA ALA A 104 4.18 36.76 14.95
C ALA A 104 3.73 38.15 14.47
N HIS A 105 2.51 38.24 13.90
CA HIS A 105 1.96 39.49 13.40
C HIS A 105 0.97 40.18 14.36
N GLY A 106 0.79 39.66 15.58
CA GLY A 106 -0.08 40.27 16.59
C GLY A 106 -1.55 40.34 16.17
N LEU A 107 -2.03 39.39 15.36
CA LEU A 107 -3.39 39.38 14.81
C LEU A 107 -4.48 39.22 15.89
N ALA A 108 -4.12 38.75 17.09
CA ALA A 108 -5.00 38.65 18.24
C ALA A 108 -5.39 40.01 18.86
N ASP A 109 -4.66 41.08 18.51
CA ASP A 109 -4.96 42.45 18.94
C ASP A 109 -5.52 43.30 17.79
N ASP A 110 -5.66 42.73 16.59
CA ASP A 110 -6.16 43.42 15.39
C ASP A 110 -7.69 43.37 15.33
N ALA A 111 -8.32 44.54 15.16
CA ALA A 111 -9.79 44.67 15.05
C ALA A 111 -10.37 44.01 13.78
N GLU A 112 -9.54 43.79 12.75
CA GLU A 112 -9.94 43.09 11.53
C GLU A 112 -10.11 41.58 11.75
N PHE A 113 -9.34 41.00 12.69
CA PHE A 113 -9.29 39.55 12.95
C PHE A 113 -9.91 39.16 14.29
N THR A 114 -10.17 40.16 15.15
CA THR A 114 -10.94 40.02 16.37
C THR A 114 -12.10 41.01 16.32
N THR A 115 -13.32 40.52 16.15
CA THR A 115 -14.55 41.35 16.08
C THR A 115 -14.82 42.17 17.35
N SER A 116 -14.04 41.96 18.41
CA SER A 116 -13.93 42.87 19.56
C SER A 116 -12.61 42.62 20.28
N ALA A 117 -11.68 43.58 20.27
CA ALA A 117 -10.39 43.51 20.95
C ALA A 117 -10.48 43.36 22.49
N SER A 118 -11.69 43.39 23.07
CA SER A 118 -11.94 43.55 24.51
C SER A 118 -12.64 42.36 25.19
N ALA A 119 -13.02 41.28 24.50
CA ALA A 119 -13.84 40.22 25.09
C ALA A 119 -13.21 38.83 24.94
N GLY A 120 -12.54 38.36 26.01
CA GLY A 120 -12.06 36.97 26.15
C GLY A 120 -10.67 36.86 26.76
N THR A 121 -10.28 35.64 27.13
CA THR A 121 -8.91 35.34 27.54
C THR A 121 -7.93 35.50 26.36
N PRO A 122 -6.62 35.72 26.58
CA PRO A 122 -5.64 35.81 25.50
C PRO A 122 -5.63 34.61 24.55
N GLU A 123 -5.91 33.41 25.08
CA GLU A 123 -6.01 32.18 24.29
C GLU A 123 -7.25 32.19 23.38
N GLU A 124 -8.42 32.56 23.89
CA GLU A 124 -9.65 32.68 23.10
C GLU A 124 -9.53 33.70 21.96
N ARG A 125 -8.84 34.83 22.21
CA ARG A 125 -8.57 35.84 21.18
C ARG A 125 -7.69 35.29 20.07
N THR A 126 -6.68 34.49 20.44
CA THR A 126 -5.78 33.83 19.48
C THR A 126 -6.53 32.80 18.62
N THR A 127 -7.38 31.97 19.24
CA THR A 127 -8.20 30.98 18.50
C THR A 127 -9.16 31.65 17.52
N LYS A 128 -9.84 32.73 17.93
CA LYS A 128 -10.74 33.51 17.05
C LYS A 128 -9.98 34.18 15.90
N ALA A 129 -8.78 34.69 16.17
CA ALA A 129 -7.93 35.28 15.13
C ALA A 129 -7.49 34.22 14.11
N ILE A 130 -7.14 32.99 14.55
CA ILE A 130 -6.83 31.86 13.67
C ILE A 130 -8.03 31.49 12.80
N GLU A 131 -9.24 31.38 13.37
CA GLU A 131 -10.45 31.05 12.62
C GLU A 131 -10.78 32.12 11.56
N THR A 132 -10.65 33.39 11.93
CA THR A 132 -10.90 34.53 11.02
C THR A 132 -9.85 34.58 9.91
N LEU A 133 -8.58 34.34 10.24
CA LEU A 133 -7.51 34.21 9.25
C LEU A 133 -7.76 33.03 8.31
N ALA A 134 -8.14 31.86 8.84
CA ALA A 134 -8.45 30.68 8.02
C ALA A 134 -9.56 30.95 6.99
N LYS A 135 -10.59 31.73 7.36
CA LYS A 135 -11.66 32.18 6.44
C LYS A 135 -11.18 33.21 5.41
N ALA A 136 -10.19 34.02 5.76
CA ALA A 136 -9.61 35.04 4.89
C ALA A 136 -8.57 34.47 3.90
N VAL A 137 -8.02 33.28 4.20
CA VAL A 137 -7.07 32.56 3.37
C VAL A 137 -7.80 31.75 2.29
N SER A 138 -7.27 31.78 1.07
CA SER A 138 -7.70 30.96 -0.04
C SER A 138 -6.49 30.23 -0.60
N VAL A 139 -6.50 28.90 -0.48
CA VAL A 139 -5.42 28.05 -0.99
C VAL A 139 -5.96 27.26 -2.17
N SER A 140 -5.25 27.31 -3.31
CA SER A 140 -5.64 26.57 -4.50
C SER A 140 -4.42 26.11 -5.29
N ARG A 141 -4.52 24.95 -5.92
CA ARG A 141 -3.53 24.43 -6.85
C ARG A 141 -3.67 25.09 -8.24
N GLU A 142 -2.55 25.42 -8.88
CA GLU A 142 -2.57 25.96 -10.24
C GLU A 142 -2.63 24.82 -11.29
N GLY A 143 -3.84 24.48 -11.75
CA GLY A 143 -4.07 23.45 -12.77
C GLY A 143 -3.57 22.07 -12.36
N ALA A 144 -2.86 21.38 -13.25
CA ALA A 144 -2.22 20.09 -12.99
C ALA A 144 -0.74 20.21 -12.57
N THR A 145 -0.31 21.36 -12.05
CA THR A 145 1.10 21.60 -11.65
C THR A 145 1.34 21.35 -10.17
N TYR A 146 2.58 21.32 -9.71
CA TYR A 146 2.93 21.24 -8.29
C TYR A 146 3.01 22.62 -7.60
N VAL A 147 2.40 23.64 -8.20
CA VAL A 147 2.38 25.01 -7.68
C VAL A 147 1.09 25.25 -6.90
N ILE A 148 1.25 25.70 -5.66
CA ILE A 148 0.17 26.12 -4.79
C ILE A 148 0.18 27.65 -4.67
N SER A 149 -0.99 28.24 -4.86
CA SER A 149 -1.24 29.67 -4.70
C SER A 149 -1.99 29.93 -3.41
N ILE A 150 -1.37 30.74 -2.54
CA ILE A 150 -1.87 31.14 -1.22
C ILE A 150 -2.30 32.59 -1.29
N GLY A 151 -3.62 32.82 -1.34
CA GLY A 151 -4.24 34.13 -1.34
C GLY A 151 -4.70 34.55 0.06
N VAL A 152 -4.43 35.78 0.48
CA VAL A 152 -4.98 36.32 1.74
C VAL A 152 -5.79 37.57 1.46
N LYS A 153 -7.01 37.63 2.01
CA LYS A 153 -7.90 38.79 1.94
C LYS A 153 -7.70 39.70 3.16
N SER A 154 -7.46 40.99 2.93
CA SER A 154 -7.43 42.01 4.00
C SER A 154 -7.89 43.37 3.47
N GLN A 155 -8.33 44.24 4.37
CA GLN A 155 -8.67 45.64 4.08
C GLN A 155 -7.44 46.49 3.70
N ASN A 156 -6.23 46.03 4.01
CA ASN A 156 -4.98 46.72 3.71
C ASN A 156 -4.13 45.92 2.69
N ALA A 157 -3.71 46.58 1.60
CA ALA A 157 -2.93 45.95 0.53
C ALA A 157 -1.58 45.40 1.03
N GLN A 158 -0.85 46.18 1.83
CA GLN A 158 0.43 45.76 2.42
C GLN A 158 0.23 44.60 3.42
N LYS A 159 -0.82 44.68 4.25
CA LYS A 159 -1.12 43.61 5.23
C LYS A 159 -1.44 42.29 4.52
N SER A 160 -2.25 42.33 3.45
CA SER A 160 -2.55 41.12 2.67
C SER A 160 -1.29 40.46 2.10
N ALA A 161 -0.33 41.25 1.60
CA ALA A 161 0.93 40.73 1.07
C ALA A 161 1.83 40.16 2.16
N GLN A 162 1.97 40.86 3.29
CA GLN A 162 2.76 40.38 4.43
C GLN A 162 2.22 39.07 4.99
N LEU A 163 0.90 38.97 5.19
CA LEU A 163 0.26 37.77 5.73
C LEU A 163 0.37 36.59 4.75
N SER A 164 0.19 36.81 3.45
CA SER A 164 0.37 35.77 2.44
C SER A 164 1.80 35.22 2.43
N ALA A 165 2.81 36.10 2.48
CA ALA A 165 4.21 35.70 2.55
C ALA A 165 4.56 35.00 3.88
N ALA A 166 4.00 35.47 5.00
CA ALA A 166 4.21 34.87 6.32
C ALA A 166 3.63 33.46 6.41
N ILE A 167 2.43 33.22 5.88
CA ILE A 167 1.83 31.88 5.81
C ILE A 167 2.69 30.95 4.95
N ALA A 168 3.18 31.45 3.80
CA ALA A 168 4.06 30.67 2.94
C ALA A 168 5.35 30.24 3.64
N ASN A 169 6.01 31.16 4.34
CA ASN A 169 7.22 30.87 5.10
C ASN A 169 6.96 29.96 6.30
N SER A 170 5.83 30.16 7.00
CA SER A 170 5.42 29.30 8.12
C SER A 170 5.17 27.87 7.67
N TYR A 171 4.57 27.68 6.49
CA TYR A 171 4.39 26.34 5.91
C TYR A 171 5.72 25.68 5.55
N VAL A 172 6.65 26.41 4.91
CA VAL A 172 7.99 25.88 4.60
C VAL A 172 8.72 25.47 5.87
N HIS A 173 8.65 26.28 6.93
CA HIS A 173 9.25 25.99 8.22
C HIS A 173 8.60 24.78 8.92
N GLU A 174 7.26 24.71 8.94
CA GLU A 174 6.52 23.57 9.49
C GLU A 174 6.87 22.27 8.76
N GLN A 175 6.98 22.31 7.44
CA GLN A 175 7.37 21.14 6.65
C GLN A 175 8.80 20.70 6.96
N GLN A 176 9.72 21.64 7.17
CA GLN A 176 11.09 21.33 7.56
C GLN A 176 11.15 20.73 8.97
N GLN A 177 10.42 21.32 9.94
CA GLN A 177 10.38 20.82 11.31
C GLN A 177 9.76 19.42 11.38
N SER A 178 8.61 19.22 10.72
CA SER A 178 7.95 17.92 10.65
C SER A 178 8.85 16.85 10.02
N GLN A 179 9.66 17.21 9.03
CA GLN A 179 10.65 16.31 8.44
C GLN A 179 11.77 15.96 9.43
N LEU A 180 12.29 16.92 10.18
CA LEU A 180 13.31 16.70 11.20
C LEU A 180 12.78 15.79 12.32
N ASP A 181 11.59 16.09 12.85
CA ASP A 181 10.94 15.29 13.89
C ASP A 181 10.71 13.85 13.41
N HIS A 182 10.26 13.67 12.17
CA HIS A 182 10.08 12.35 11.58
C HIS A 182 11.43 11.63 11.38
N SER A 183 12.48 12.34 10.97
CA SER A 183 13.83 11.78 10.83
C SER A 183 14.40 11.32 12.17
N GLU A 184 14.22 12.12 13.23
CA GLU A 184 14.65 11.79 14.59
C GLU A 184 13.93 10.55 15.13
N GLN A 185 12.60 10.49 14.99
CA GLN A 185 11.82 9.31 15.37
C GLN A 185 12.25 8.05 14.61
N LEU A 186 12.51 8.17 13.30
CA LEU A 186 13.03 7.06 12.51
C LEU A 186 14.43 6.64 12.96
N ALA A 187 15.31 7.60 13.26
CA ALA A 187 16.65 7.31 13.77
C ALA A 187 16.60 6.57 15.11
N GLU A 188 15.74 7.00 16.04
CA GLU A 188 15.52 6.32 17.32
C GLU A 188 15.00 4.88 17.11
N GLN A 189 14.02 4.68 16.22
CA GLN A 189 13.51 3.35 15.89
C GLN A 189 14.58 2.43 15.27
N ILE A 190 15.43 2.97 14.40
CA ILE A 190 16.53 2.23 13.77
C ILE A 190 17.58 1.86 14.80
N ASP A 191 17.96 2.77 15.68
CA ASP A 191 18.95 2.50 16.73
C ASP A 191 18.44 1.42 17.69
N GLY A 192 17.18 1.54 18.16
CA GLY A 192 16.55 0.50 18.98
C GLY A 192 16.52 -0.87 18.28
N ARG A 193 16.24 -0.90 16.98
CA ARG A 193 16.27 -2.13 16.19
C ARG A 193 17.70 -2.68 16.01
N LEU A 194 18.70 -1.82 15.83
CA LEU A 194 20.11 -2.21 15.73
C LEU A 194 20.62 -2.79 17.04
N VAL A 195 20.24 -2.23 18.19
CA VAL A 195 20.55 -2.78 19.52
C VAL A 195 19.96 -4.19 19.65
N GLY A 196 18.67 -4.35 19.35
CA GLY A 196 18.02 -5.66 19.41
C GLY A 196 18.62 -6.69 18.43
N LEU A 197 18.98 -6.27 17.22
CA LEU A 197 19.66 -7.14 16.24
C LEU A 197 21.08 -7.52 16.70
N ARG A 198 21.82 -6.59 17.30
CA ARG A 198 23.16 -6.85 17.84
C ARG A 198 23.12 -7.87 18.97
N GLU A 199 22.16 -7.75 19.88
CA GLU A 199 21.97 -8.72 20.97
C GLU A 199 21.59 -10.11 20.43
N ARG A 200 20.66 -10.17 19.47
CA ARG A 200 20.29 -11.43 18.80
C ARG A 200 21.47 -12.06 18.07
N LEU A 201 22.25 -11.26 17.34
CA LEU A 201 23.46 -11.72 16.65
C LEU A 201 24.46 -12.30 17.64
N ARG A 202 24.75 -11.57 18.72
CA ARG A 202 25.65 -12.02 19.78
C ARG A 202 25.18 -13.33 20.39
N ALA A 203 23.89 -13.44 20.71
CA ALA A 203 23.32 -14.66 21.28
C ALA A 203 23.38 -15.84 20.29
N ALA A 204 23.10 -15.62 19.01
CA ALA A 204 23.18 -16.66 17.98
C ALA A 204 24.62 -17.13 17.75
N GLU A 205 25.57 -16.21 17.65
CA GLU A 205 27.01 -16.52 17.56
C GLU A 205 27.50 -17.28 18.81
N GLU A 206 27.11 -16.82 19.99
CA GLU A 206 27.47 -17.47 21.25
C GLU A 206 26.92 -18.89 21.34
N ARG A 207 25.66 -19.13 20.96
CA ARG A 207 25.09 -20.48 20.88
C ARG A 207 25.88 -21.37 19.92
N ALA A 208 26.21 -20.87 18.73
CA ALA A 208 27.00 -21.64 17.76
C ALA A 208 28.40 -21.97 18.31
N GLN A 209 29.07 -21.02 18.98
CA GLN A 209 30.37 -21.26 19.61
C GLN A 209 30.31 -22.23 20.79
N GLN A 210 29.33 -22.07 21.69
CA GLN A 210 29.13 -22.96 22.83
C GLN A 210 28.78 -24.38 22.36
N TYR A 211 27.94 -24.51 21.34
CA TYR A 211 27.61 -25.80 20.73
C TYR A 211 28.86 -26.47 20.13
N ARG A 212 29.64 -25.72 19.33
CA ARG A 212 30.93 -26.21 18.80
C ARG A 212 31.91 -26.62 19.90
N ALA A 213 31.96 -25.86 20.99
CA ALA A 213 32.83 -26.14 22.14
C ALA A 213 32.40 -27.40 22.89
N SER A 214 31.11 -27.51 23.23
CA SER A 214 30.54 -28.64 23.99
C SER A 214 30.63 -29.97 23.25
N LYS A 215 30.45 -29.95 21.92
CA LYS A 215 30.53 -31.13 21.04
C LYS A 215 31.95 -31.42 20.53
N ARG A 216 32.97 -30.66 20.97
CA ARG A 216 34.38 -30.80 20.53
C ARG A 216 34.58 -30.72 19.01
N LEU A 217 33.73 -30.01 18.29
CA LEU A 217 33.77 -29.85 16.82
C LEU A 217 34.81 -28.82 16.36
N GLN A 218 35.86 -28.57 17.15
CA GLN A 218 36.82 -27.48 16.97
C GLN A 218 37.85 -27.76 15.85
N GLY A 219 37.97 -29.01 15.39
CA GLY A 219 38.87 -29.43 14.31
C GLY A 219 38.23 -29.53 12.91
N SER A 220 36.91 -29.38 12.79
CA SER A 220 36.17 -29.59 11.52
C SER A 220 36.03 -28.32 10.67
N ALA A 221 37.10 -27.53 10.56
CA ALA A 221 37.09 -26.24 9.86
C ALA A 221 36.63 -26.32 8.38
N ASP A 222 36.92 -27.43 7.70
CA ASP A 222 36.55 -27.69 6.31
C ASP A 222 35.25 -28.51 6.16
N GLY A 223 34.49 -28.71 7.23
CA GLY A 223 33.25 -29.50 7.22
C GLY A 223 33.47 -31.02 7.11
N THR A 224 34.73 -31.48 7.18
CA THR A 224 35.08 -32.90 7.25
C THR A 224 35.29 -33.32 8.71
N LEU A 225 34.65 -34.43 9.09
CA LEU A 225 34.93 -35.11 10.36
C LEU A 225 36.26 -35.85 10.22
N LEU A 226 37.09 -35.80 11.26
CA LEU A 226 38.30 -36.62 11.36
C LEU A 226 37.97 -38.12 11.17
N SER A 227 36.81 -38.55 11.69
CA SER A 227 36.25 -39.90 11.53
C SER A 227 36.03 -40.32 10.08
N GLY A 228 35.70 -39.37 9.18
CA GLY A 228 35.55 -39.67 7.75
C GLY A 228 36.88 -40.06 7.07
N GLN A 229 37.98 -39.43 7.50
CA GLN A 229 39.32 -39.76 7.01
C GLN A 229 39.82 -41.10 7.58
N GLU A 230 39.51 -41.38 8.85
CA GLU A 230 39.78 -42.68 9.48
C GLU A 230 39.02 -43.82 8.81
N LEU A 231 37.73 -43.65 8.49
CA LEU A 231 36.91 -44.64 7.77
C LEU A 231 37.48 -44.96 6.38
N SER A 232 37.96 -43.96 5.65
CA SER A 232 38.61 -44.17 4.35
C SER A 232 39.88 -45.03 4.50
N GLY A 233 40.71 -44.73 5.50
CA GLY A 233 41.90 -45.52 5.82
C GLY A 233 41.58 -46.96 6.24
N MET A 234 40.57 -47.16 7.09
CA MET A 234 40.09 -48.49 7.50
C MET A 234 39.55 -49.29 6.32
N ASN A 235 38.84 -48.65 5.38
CA ASN A 235 38.33 -49.33 4.19
C ASN A 235 39.47 -49.87 3.31
N VAL A 236 40.56 -49.12 3.16
CA VAL A 236 41.76 -49.60 2.44
C VAL A 236 42.35 -50.84 3.14
N GLN A 237 42.49 -50.79 4.48
CA GLN A 237 43.00 -51.93 5.26
C GLN A 237 42.07 -53.15 5.20
N LEU A 238 40.75 -52.94 5.16
CA LEU A 238 39.76 -54.01 5.06
C LEU A 238 39.81 -54.70 3.69
N VAL A 239 39.96 -53.93 2.61
CA VAL A 239 40.13 -54.47 1.25
C VAL A 239 41.39 -55.33 1.18
N GLU A 240 42.50 -54.85 1.75
CA GLU A 240 43.75 -55.60 1.83
C GLU A 240 43.58 -56.90 2.65
N ALA A 241 42.96 -56.83 3.84
CA ALA A 241 42.72 -57.99 4.68
C ALA A 241 41.79 -59.03 4.02
N ARG A 242 40.75 -58.58 3.29
CA ARG A 242 39.86 -59.47 2.52
C ARG A 242 40.60 -60.15 1.37
N SER A 243 41.52 -59.45 0.72
CA SER A 243 42.38 -60.06 -0.30
C SER A 243 43.29 -61.14 0.31
N ALA A 244 43.92 -60.86 1.47
CA ALA A 244 44.74 -61.84 2.19
C ALA A 244 43.92 -63.06 2.67
N LEU A 245 42.67 -62.84 3.12
CA LEU A 245 41.76 -63.92 3.46
C LEU A 245 41.44 -64.78 2.24
N ALA A 246 41.14 -64.18 1.08
CA ALA A 246 40.85 -64.91 -0.15
C ALA A 246 42.04 -65.78 -0.60
N THR A 247 43.27 -65.27 -0.48
CA THR A 247 44.48 -66.04 -0.79
C THR A 247 44.67 -67.20 0.19
N ALA A 248 44.46 -66.97 1.49
CA ALA A 248 44.58 -68.02 2.51
C ALA A 248 43.48 -69.09 2.38
N THR A 249 42.25 -68.71 2.03
CA THR A 249 41.16 -69.66 1.74
C THR A 249 41.49 -70.53 0.54
N ALA A 250 41.97 -69.93 -0.56
CA ALA A 250 42.30 -70.66 -1.77
C ALA A 250 43.43 -71.67 -1.53
N ALA A 251 44.50 -71.25 -0.84
CA ALA A 251 45.61 -72.12 -0.47
C ALA A 251 45.17 -73.30 0.41
N ASN A 252 44.32 -73.03 1.42
CA ASN A 252 43.81 -74.07 2.31
C ASN A 252 42.94 -75.09 1.56
N GLU A 253 41.97 -74.62 0.76
CA GLU A 253 41.09 -75.48 -0.05
C GLU A 253 41.88 -76.35 -1.02
N GLU A 254 42.94 -75.81 -1.61
CA GLU A 254 43.82 -76.56 -2.50
C GLU A 254 44.58 -77.66 -1.78
N ILE A 255 45.18 -77.37 -0.61
CA ILE A 255 45.86 -78.38 0.23
C ILE A 255 44.88 -79.47 0.70
N GLN A 256 43.65 -79.10 1.07
CA GLN A 256 42.61 -80.06 1.47
C GLN A 256 42.21 -80.99 0.33
N ARG A 257 42.13 -80.49 -0.92
CA ARG A 257 41.87 -81.32 -2.10
C ARG A 257 42.95 -82.38 -2.31
N TYR A 258 44.22 -82.05 -2.05
CA TYR A 258 45.33 -83.02 -2.12
C TYR A 258 45.36 -84.03 -0.97
N LEU A 259 44.80 -83.70 0.20
CA LEU A 259 44.67 -84.64 1.31
C LEU A 259 43.53 -85.66 1.09
N GLN A 260 42.45 -85.25 0.42
CA GLN A 260 41.26 -86.09 0.18
C GLN A 260 41.40 -87.03 -1.01
N ARG A 261 42.14 -86.61 -2.04
CA ARG A 261 42.47 -87.45 -3.19
C ARG A 261 43.86 -88.03 -2.95
N GLU A 262 44.02 -89.34 -3.04
CA GLU A 262 45.33 -89.98 -2.90
C GLU A 262 46.15 -89.73 -4.20
N ILE A 263 46.56 -88.48 -4.43
CA ILE A 263 47.19 -88.04 -5.69
C ILE A 263 48.70 -88.35 -5.65
N GLU A 264 49.22 -88.77 -6.81
CA GLU A 264 50.65 -88.89 -7.13
C GLU A 264 51.46 -87.68 -6.61
N PRO A 265 52.56 -87.90 -5.85
CA PRO A 265 53.38 -86.83 -5.26
C PRO A 265 53.90 -85.81 -6.28
N THR A 266 54.10 -86.25 -7.53
CA THR A 266 54.59 -85.46 -8.67
C THR A 266 53.67 -84.29 -9.06
N SER A 267 52.40 -84.30 -8.61
CA SER A 267 51.38 -83.27 -8.89
C SER A 267 51.32 -82.12 -7.86
N LEU A 268 52.12 -82.19 -6.79
CA LEU A 268 52.10 -81.24 -5.66
C LEU A 268 52.93 -79.97 -5.91
N GLY A 269 53.72 -79.93 -6.99
CA GLY A 269 54.86 -79.01 -7.17
C GLY A 269 54.56 -77.51 -7.26
N ASN A 270 53.30 -77.08 -7.33
CA ASN A 270 52.96 -75.66 -7.54
C ASN A 270 52.15 -75.01 -6.41
N VAL A 271 51.73 -75.76 -5.40
CA VAL A 271 50.71 -75.29 -4.43
C VAL A 271 51.30 -75.09 -3.03
N VAL A 272 52.34 -75.85 -2.70
CA VAL A 272 52.88 -75.86 -1.34
C VAL A 272 54.26 -75.23 -1.31
N ASN A 273 54.32 -73.99 -0.80
CA ASN A 273 55.55 -73.23 -0.62
C ASN A 273 56.28 -73.61 0.69
N SER A 274 56.58 -74.89 0.90
CA SER A 274 57.45 -75.36 2.00
C SER A 274 58.81 -75.77 1.42
N PRO A 275 59.92 -75.16 1.87
CA PRO A 275 61.27 -75.54 1.42
C PRO A 275 61.57 -77.03 1.63
N ARG A 276 61.05 -77.61 2.72
CA ARG A 276 61.19 -79.03 3.03
C ARG A 276 60.37 -79.91 2.08
N MET A 277 59.17 -79.47 1.72
CA MET A 277 58.36 -80.19 0.74
C MET A 277 59.01 -80.20 -0.65
N LEU A 278 59.57 -79.06 -1.09
CA LEU A 278 60.30 -78.98 -2.35
C LEU A 278 61.52 -79.91 -2.38
N GLN A 279 62.25 -80.03 -1.27
CA GLN A 279 63.36 -80.99 -1.13
C GLN A 279 62.89 -82.44 -1.23
N LEU A 280 61.81 -82.79 -0.52
CA LEU A 280 61.24 -84.15 -0.56
C LEU A 280 60.71 -84.53 -1.95
N LEU A 281 60.13 -83.56 -2.69
CA LEU A 281 59.65 -83.77 -4.05
C LEU A 281 60.80 -83.97 -5.05
N ASP A 282 61.89 -83.22 -4.92
CA ASP A 282 63.10 -83.43 -5.74
C ASP A 282 63.74 -84.80 -5.44
N GLU A 283 63.85 -85.17 -4.16
CA GLU A 283 64.35 -86.51 -3.75
C GLU A 283 63.45 -87.63 -4.29
N TYR A 284 62.13 -87.46 -4.22
CA TYR A 284 61.16 -88.40 -4.79
C TYR A 284 61.31 -88.52 -6.32
N ALA A 285 61.39 -87.40 -7.04
CA ALA A 285 61.52 -87.37 -8.50
C ALA A 285 62.83 -88.04 -8.96
N ARG A 286 63.94 -87.78 -8.26
CA ARG A 286 65.24 -88.43 -8.54
C ARG A 286 65.18 -89.94 -8.29
N THR A 287 64.67 -90.35 -7.13
CA THR A 287 64.56 -91.78 -6.77
C THR A 287 63.60 -92.53 -7.69
N SER A 288 62.49 -91.89 -8.10
CA SER A 288 61.51 -92.44 -9.04
C SER A 288 62.10 -92.64 -10.42
N LYS A 289 62.89 -91.66 -10.91
CA LYS A 289 63.62 -91.78 -12.17
C LYS A 289 64.65 -92.91 -12.14
N GLU A 290 65.39 -93.06 -11.04
CA GLU A 290 66.34 -94.16 -10.84
C GLU A 290 65.63 -95.52 -10.84
N GLU A 291 64.51 -95.65 -10.13
CA GLU A 291 63.68 -96.87 -10.11
C GLU A 291 63.17 -97.22 -11.51
N ALA A 292 62.63 -96.25 -12.25
CA ALA A 292 62.15 -96.45 -13.61
C ALA A 292 63.28 -96.89 -14.58
N SER A 293 64.48 -96.32 -14.43
CA SER A 293 65.64 -96.68 -15.27
C SER A 293 66.16 -98.10 -15.00
N LEU A 294 66.17 -98.53 -13.73
CA LEU A 294 66.57 -99.88 -13.32
C LEU A 294 65.47 -100.90 -13.63
N GLY A 295 64.19 -100.52 -13.51
CA GLY A 295 63.04 -101.34 -13.86
C GLY A 295 62.93 -101.65 -15.36
N ALA A 296 63.49 -100.79 -16.22
CA ALA A 296 63.57 -101.04 -17.66
C ALA A 296 64.59 -102.14 -18.05
N SER A 297 65.54 -102.46 -17.17
CA SER A 297 66.64 -103.40 -17.45
C SER A 297 66.65 -104.63 -16.54
N MET A 298 65.98 -104.60 -15.39
CA MET A 298 65.98 -105.68 -14.39
C MET A 298 64.58 -106.21 -14.09
N LEU A 299 64.46 -107.48 -13.67
CA LEU A 299 63.18 -108.07 -13.28
C LEU A 299 62.60 -107.42 -12.00
N PRO A 300 61.26 -107.32 -11.85
CA PRO A 300 60.61 -106.62 -10.73
C PRO A 300 60.97 -107.08 -9.30
N GLN A 301 61.56 -108.27 -9.14
CA GLN A 301 61.90 -108.86 -7.83
C GLN A 301 63.37 -108.65 -7.42
N HIS A 302 64.18 -107.97 -8.25
CA HIS A 302 65.61 -107.76 -7.96
C HIS A 302 65.81 -106.95 -6.64
N PRO A 303 66.81 -107.31 -5.79
CA PRO A 303 67.03 -106.66 -4.49
C PRO A 303 67.19 -105.13 -4.56
N SER A 304 67.81 -104.59 -5.61
CA SER A 304 67.98 -103.14 -5.80
C SER A 304 66.65 -102.41 -6.07
N ILE A 305 65.76 -102.99 -6.88
CA ILE A 305 64.41 -102.44 -7.14
C ILE A 305 63.58 -102.46 -5.86
N ARG A 306 63.65 -103.54 -5.07
CA ARG A 306 62.98 -103.62 -3.77
C ARG A 306 63.48 -102.54 -2.81
N ARG A 307 64.78 -102.25 -2.79
CA ARG A 307 65.36 -101.17 -1.98
C ARG A 307 64.80 -99.81 -2.40
N LEU A 308 64.84 -99.49 -3.70
CA LEU A 308 64.31 -98.22 -4.23
C LEU A 308 62.80 -98.06 -3.99
N LYS A 309 62.01 -99.14 -4.13
CA LYS A 309 60.59 -99.12 -3.78
C LYS A 309 60.34 -98.86 -2.29
N SER A 310 61.15 -99.43 -1.40
CA SER A 310 61.06 -99.13 0.04
C SER A 310 61.47 -97.69 0.36
N GLU A 311 62.43 -97.14 -0.37
CA GLU A 311 62.88 -95.76 -0.24
C GLU A 311 61.82 -94.77 -0.74
N LEU A 312 61.19 -95.04 -1.88
CA LEU A 312 60.03 -94.29 -2.39
C LEU A 312 58.85 -94.34 -1.40
N ALA A 313 58.57 -95.49 -0.79
CA ALA A 313 57.52 -95.62 0.23
C ALA A 313 57.84 -94.81 1.51
N ARG A 314 59.12 -94.74 1.90
CA ARG A 314 59.58 -93.90 3.01
C ARG A 314 59.41 -92.43 2.68
N ILE A 315 59.89 -91.99 1.52
CA ILE A 315 59.79 -90.59 1.06
C ILE A 315 58.32 -90.18 0.93
N SER A 316 57.45 -91.05 0.39
CA SER A 316 56.01 -90.74 0.27
C SER A 316 55.31 -90.63 1.64
N SER A 317 55.73 -91.41 2.65
CA SER A 317 55.27 -91.21 4.03
C SER A 317 55.69 -89.84 4.57
N LEU A 318 56.95 -89.46 4.38
CA LEU A 318 57.47 -88.15 4.81
C LEU A 318 56.76 -86.99 4.11
N ILE A 319 56.45 -87.12 2.81
CA ILE A 319 55.66 -86.15 2.05
C ILE A 319 54.25 -86.01 2.66
N ARG A 320 53.59 -87.12 3.01
CA ARG A 320 52.25 -87.06 3.64
C ARG A 320 52.29 -86.41 5.03
N ASP A 321 53.33 -86.67 5.81
CA ASP A 321 53.49 -86.07 7.14
C ASP A 321 53.78 -84.56 7.02
N GLU A 322 54.64 -84.16 6.08
CA GLU A 322 54.91 -82.75 5.77
C GLU A 322 53.65 -82.04 5.24
N LEU A 323 52.87 -82.68 4.37
CA LEU A 323 51.61 -82.13 3.88
C LEU A 323 50.59 -81.91 5.00
N ARG A 324 50.52 -82.83 5.98
CA ARG A 324 49.69 -82.63 7.18
C ARG A 324 50.18 -81.45 8.04
N ALA A 325 51.49 -81.29 8.21
CA ALA A 325 52.07 -80.17 8.94
C ALA A 325 51.78 -78.82 8.23
N VAL A 326 51.95 -78.76 6.92
CA VAL A 326 51.63 -77.58 6.10
C VAL A 326 50.14 -77.24 6.16
N SER A 327 49.26 -78.25 6.10
CA SER A 327 47.82 -78.08 6.23
C SER A 327 47.45 -77.43 7.57
N GLN A 328 48.03 -77.91 8.68
CA GLN A 328 47.83 -77.31 10.01
C GLN A 328 48.34 -75.86 10.09
N SER A 329 49.47 -75.55 9.46
CA SER A 329 49.95 -74.16 9.39
C SER A 329 48.99 -73.27 8.59
N ASN A 330 48.48 -73.75 7.46
CA ASN A 330 47.55 -73.01 6.61
C ASN A 330 46.17 -72.83 7.24
N THR A 331 45.70 -73.75 8.09
CA THR A 331 44.45 -73.55 8.84
C THR A 331 44.60 -72.46 9.88
N VAL A 332 45.76 -72.38 10.55
CA VAL A 332 46.09 -71.28 11.46
C VAL A 332 46.16 -69.95 10.71
N GLU A 333 46.83 -69.90 9.56
CA GLU A 333 46.93 -68.69 8.75
C GLU A 333 45.56 -68.20 8.24
N LEU A 334 44.71 -69.12 7.78
CA LEU A 334 43.33 -68.84 7.42
C LEU A 334 42.53 -68.26 8.59
N GLU A 335 42.66 -68.86 9.78
CA GLU A 335 41.97 -68.36 10.98
C GLU A 335 42.46 -66.96 11.38
N VAL A 336 43.77 -66.71 11.31
CA VAL A 336 44.34 -65.37 11.55
C VAL A 336 43.79 -64.35 10.54
N ALA A 337 43.74 -64.70 9.26
CA ALA A 337 43.18 -63.83 8.22
C ALA A 337 41.69 -63.55 8.45
N ARG A 338 40.91 -64.55 8.84
CA ARG A 338 39.48 -64.40 9.20
C ARG A 338 39.29 -63.47 10.39
N GLN A 339 40.06 -63.68 11.46
CA GLN A 339 40.00 -62.85 12.65
C GLN A 339 40.38 -61.40 12.35
N ARG A 340 41.36 -61.17 11.48
CA ARG A 340 41.74 -59.83 11.04
C ARG A 340 40.60 -59.11 10.32
N VAL A 341 39.92 -59.78 9.39
CA VAL A 341 38.74 -59.22 8.69
C VAL A 341 37.63 -58.91 9.70
N GLN A 342 37.26 -59.85 10.58
CA GLN A 342 36.22 -59.63 11.58
C GLN A 342 36.54 -58.49 12.56
N ASN A 343 37.82 -58.36 12.97
CA ASN A 343 38.26 -57.28 13.83
C ASN A 343 38.13 -55.92 13.12
N LEU A 344 38.57 -55.83 11.86
CA LEU A 344 38.45 -54.60 11.05
C LEU A 344 36.98 -54.25 10.78
N GLU A 345 36.12 -55.23 10.51
CA GLU A 345 34.67 -55.00 10.33
C GLU A 345 34.02 -54.48 11.62
N ARG A 346 34.36 -55.05 12.78
CA ARG A 346 33.89 -54.56 14.09
C ARG A 346 34.39 -53.14 14.38
N GLN A 347 35.65 -52.85 14.11
CA GLN A 347 36.21 -51.51 14.28
C GLN A 347 35.53 -50.50 13.35
N MET A 348 35.33 -50.86 12.08
CA MET A 348 34.64 -50.00 11.11
C MET A 348 33.21 -49.70 11.54
N GLU A 349 32.47 -50.69 12.04
CA GLU A 349 31.11 -50.49 12.54
C GLU A 349 31.07 -49.54 13.75
N THR A 350 32.02 -49.69 14.70
CA THR A 350 32.10 -48.76 15.84
C THR A 350 32.39 -47.32 15.41
N VAL A 351 33.29 -47.13 14.43
CA VAL A 351 33.59 -45.80 13.90
C VAL A 351 32.39 -45.24 13.12
N ARG A 352 31.70 -46.08 12.35
CA ARG A 352 30.49 -45.68 11.58
C ARG A 352 29.39 -45.18 12.51
N LEU A 353 29.06 -45.92 13.56
CA LEU A 353 28.05 -45.51 14.54
C LEU A 353 28.41 -44.19 15.24
N SER A 354 29.70 -43.97 15.54
CA SER A 354 30.16 -42.69 16.08
C SER A 354 30.10 -41.56 15.05
N THR A 355 30.30 -41.85 13.76
CA THR A 355 30.25 -40.88 12.67
C THR A 355 28.80 -40.42 12.43
N ASP A 356 27.82 -41.32 12.40
CA ASP A 356 26.40 -40.96 12.21
C ASP A 356 25.91 -39.98 13.30
N SER A 357 26.34 -40.18 14.55
CA SER A 357 26.04 -39.23 15.64
C SER A 357 26.74 -37.88 15.44
N GLY A 358 27.97 -37.88 14.95
CA GLY A 358 28.72 -36.66 14.63
C GLY A 358 28.12 -35.88 13.44
N GLU A 359 27.54 -36.57 12.45
CA GLU A 359 26.86 -35.93 11.32
C GLU A 359 25.62 -35.14 11.77
N GLN A 360 24.81 -35.72 12.69
CA GLN A 360 23.68 -35.00 13.28
C GLN A 360 24.13 -33.75 14.04
N GLU A 361 25.20 -33.86 14.82
CA GLU A 361 25.77 -32.73 15.54
C GLU A 361 26.28 -31.64 14.58
N LEU A 362 26.87 -32.01 13.44
CA LEU A 362 27.28 -31.05 12.40
C LEU A 362 26.11 -30.35 11.72
N ILE A 363 24.99 -31.05 11.49
CA ILE A 363 23.79 -30.45 10.90
C ILE A 363 23.24 -29.37 11.84
N GLU A 364 23.13 -29.67 13.13
CA GLU A 364 22.66 -28.71 14.13
C GLU A 364 23.62 -27.52 14.27
N LEU A 365 24.94 -27.76 14.26
CA LEU A 365 25.93 -26.67 14.22
C LEU A 365 25.74 -25.78 12.99
N ARG A 366 25.51 -26.37 11.81
CA ARG A 366 25.30 -25.62 10.56
C ARG A 366 24.02 -24.78 10.60
N GLU A 367 22.97 -25.29 11.24
CA GLU A 367 21.74 -24.55 11.47
C GLU A 367 22.00 -23.30 12.33
N LEU A 368 22.66 -23.47 13.48
CA LEU A 368 23.04 -22.36 14.37
C LEU A 368 23.94 -21.33 13.67
N GLU A 369 24.90 -21.79 12.87
CA GLU A 369 25.75 -20.90 12.07
C GLU A 369 24.99 -20.16 10.97
N THR A 370 23.94 -20.78 10.42
CA THR A 370 23.07 -20.17 9.41
C THR A 370 22.18 -19.10 10.05
N GLU A 371 21.66 -19.36 11.26
CA GLU A 371 20.95 -18.37 12.07
C GLU A 371 21.85 -17.16 12.35
N ALA A 372 23.09 -17.39 12.81
CA ALA A 372 24.05 -16.32 13.06
C ALA A 372 24.38 -15.52 11.78
N ARG A 373 24.63 -16.21 10.65
CA ARG A 373 24.92 -15.57 9.35
C ARG A 373 23.76 -14.74 8.82
N SER A 374 22.54 -15.28 8.87
CA SER A 374 21.33 -14.56 8.42
C SER A 374 21.06 -13.34 9.28
N THR A 375 21.19 -13.46 10.61
CA THR A 375 21.05 -12.33 11.53
C THR A 375 22.12 -11.27 11.27
N ARG A 376 23.36 -11.67 11.00
CA ARG A 376 24.45 -10.76 10.63
C ARG A 376 24.13 -9.99 9.34
N ALA A 377 23.66 -10.69 8.30
CA ALA A 377 23.29 -10.06 7.04
C ALA A 377 22.18 -9.00 7.22
N VAL A 378 21.18 -9.29 8.06
CA VAL A 378 20.12 -8.31 8.38
C VAL A 378 20.69 -7.13 9.18
N TYR A 379 21.54 -7.38 10.18
CA TYR A 379 22.20 -6.33 10.95
C TYR A 379 23.05 -5.41 10.06
N GLU A 380 23.89 -5.98 9.20
CA GLU A 380 24.74 -5.23 8.28
C GLU A 380 23.93 -4.41 7.27
N ASN A 381 22.81 -4.96 6.76
CA ASN A 381 21.91 -4.23 5.88
C ASN A 381 21.28 -3.01 6.57
N VAL A 382 20.70 -3.19 7.77
CA VAL A 382 20.10 -2.09 8.54
C VAL A 382 21.16 -1.07 8.94
N LEU A 383 22.36 -1.52 9.33
CA LEU A 383 23.48 -0.64 9.67
C LEU A 383 23.95 0.18 8.47
N GLY A 384 24.06 -0.45 7.30
CA GLY A 384 24.39 0.24 6.04
C GLY A 384 23.36 1.32 5.73
N ARG A 385 22.07 0.98 5.86
CA ARG A 385 20.98 1.92 5.62
C ARG A 385 20.93 3.06 6.62
N ALA A 386 21.23 2.79 7.89
CA ALA A 386 21.35 3.82 8.93
C ALA A 386 22.48 4.81 8.60
N LYS A 387 23.63 4.31 8.15
CA LYS A 387 24.76 5.15 7.71
C LYS A 387 24.42 5.98 6.48
N GLU A 388 23.68 5.43 5.52
CA GLU A 388 23.18 6.19 4.37
C GLU A 388 22.27 7.34 4.80
N LEU A 389 21.33 7.09 5.73
CA LEU A 389 20.44 8.13 6.26
C LEU A 389 21.21 9.24 6.99
N ALA A 390 22.18 8.86 7.83
CA ALA A 390 23.04 9.81 8.54
C ALA A 390 23.84 10.72 7.58
N ASN A 391 24.23 10.20 6.41
CA ASN A 391 24.92 11.00 5.39
C ASN A 391 23.97 11.93 4.61
N LEU A 392 22.69 11.55 4.47
CA LEU A 392 21.69 12.37 3.77
C LEU A 392 21.20 13.56 4.60
N ASP A 393 21.25 13.47 5.93
CA ASP A 393 20.87 14.56 6.83
C ASP A 393 21.72 15.83 6.61
N GLN A 394 22.94 15.68 6.08
CA GLN A 394 23.80 16.81 5.69
C GLN A 394 23.38 17.52 4.40
N VAL A 395 22.44 16.94 3.61
CA VAL A 395 21.97 17.47 2.33
C VAL A 395 20.47 17.73 2.40
N THR A 396 20.04 18.64 3.28
CA THR A 396 18.63 19.05 3.35
C THR A 396 18.23 19.83 2.09
N MET A 397 17.56 19.16 1.15
CA MET A 397 16.87 19.82 0.03
C MET A 397 15.48 20.29 0.50
N PRO A 398 15.10 21.57 0.34
CA PRO A 398 13.78 22.04 0.74
C PRO A 398 12.66 21.36 -0.07
N ILE A 399 11.72 20.68 0.61
CA ILE A 399 10.54 20.05 -0.01
C ILE A 399 9.61 21.11 -0.66
N ALA A 400 9.57 22.30 -0.07
CA ALA A 400 8.78 23.42 -0.55
C ALA A 400 9.64 24.68 -0.67
N ARG A 401 9.48 25.43 -1.76
CA ARG A 401 10.15 26.72 -1.96
C ARG A 401 9.20 27.76 -2.52
N VAL A 402 9.32 28.99 -2.02
CA VAL A 402 8.60 30.15 -2.54
C VAL A 402 9.17 30.50 -3.92
N ILE A 403 8.33 30.50 -4.96
CA ILE A 403 8.72 30.91 -6.32
C ILE A 403 8.41 32.38 -6.54
N SER A 404 7.24 32.83 -6.09
CA SER A 404 6.79 34.20 -6.25
C SER A 404 6.35 34.73 -4.88
N PRO A 405 7.08 35.67 -4.28
CA PRO A 405 6.65 36.32 -3.04
C PRO A 405 5.39 37.16 -3.31
N ALA A 406 4.56 37.35 -2.29
CA ALA A 406 3.38 38.20 -2.39
C ALA A 406 3.77 39.66 -2.61
N GLN A 407 3.07 40.30 -3.56
CA GLN A 407 3.14 41.74 -3.82
C GLN A 407 1.82 42.41 -3.41
N PRO A 408 1.87 43.64 -2.89
CA PRO A 408 0.66 44.39 -2.54
C PRO A 408 -0.13 44.72 -3.82
N PRO A 409 -1.42 44.35 -3.91
CA PRO A 409 -2.23 44.61 -5.09
C PRO A 409 -2.53 46.10 -5.26
N GLU A 410 -2.41 46.61 -6.49
CA GLU A 410 -2.70 48.01 -6.81
C GLU A 410 -4.19 48.37 -6.80
N TYR A 411 -5.06 47.38 -7.08
CA TYR A 411 -6.51 47.55 -7.15
C TYR A 411 -7.22 46.60 -6.17
N PRO A 412 -8.34 47.03 -5.56
CA PRO A 412 -9.12 46.17 -4.68
C PRO A 412 -9.74 45.01 -5.46
N SER A 413 -9.69 43.80 -4.90
CA SER A 413 -10.24 42.59 -5.51
C SER A 413 -11.77 42.60 -5.46
N TRP A 414 -12.36 43.23 -4.44
CA TRP A 414 -13.79 43.42 -4.29
C TRP A 414 -14.09 44.71 -3.50
N PRO A 415 -15.17 45.47 -3.82
CA PRO A 415 -16.10 45.30 -4.95
C PRO A 415 -15.56 45.85 -6.28
N LYS A 416 -15.80 45.13 -7.38
CA LYS A 416 -15.41 45.55 -8.75
C LYS A 416 -16.30 46.68 -9.25
N LYS A 417 -15.97 47.94 -8.89
CA LYS A 417 -16.78 49.14 -9.13
C LYS A 417 -17.38 49.21 -10.55
N LYS A 418 -16.55 49.02 -11.58
CA LYS A 418 -16.98 49.08 -12.99
C LYS A 418 -17.97 47.97 -13.37
N ALA A 419 -17.73 46.74 -12.92
CA ALA A 419 -18.58 45.60 -13.23
C ALA A 419 -19.93 45.67 -12.51
N LEU A 420 -19.94 46.05 -11.21
CA LEU A 420 -21.18 46.20 -10.46
C LEU A 420 -22.07 47.32 -11.03
N LEU A 421 -21.49 48.46 -11.41
CA LEU A 421 -22.27 49.57 -11.97
C LEU A 421 -22.87 49.23 -13.34
N LEU A 422 -22.12 48.50 -14.20
CA LEU A 422 -22.65 48.02 -15.49
C LEU A 422 -23.79 47.01 -15.30
N LEU A 423 -23.63 46.06 -14.38
CA LEU A 423 -24.67 45.08 -14.08
C LEU A 423 -25.91 45.76 -13.48
N ALA A 424 -25.72 46.70 -12.54
CA ALA A 424 -26.80 47.48 -11.96
C ALA A 424 -27.56 48.30 -13.02
N GLY A 425 -26.86 48.86 -14.00
CA GLY A 425 -27.49 49.54 -15.14
C GLY A 425 -28.37 48.59 -15.96
N ALA A 426 -27.84 47.41 -16.32
CA ALA A 426 -28.59 46.41 -17.09
C ALA A 426 -29.82 45.88 -16.33
N VAL A 427 -29.65 45.53 -15.05
CA VAL A 427 -30.75 45.09 -14.17
C VAL A 427 -31.77 46.22 -13.96
N GLY A 428 -31.30 47.45 -13.80
CA GLY A 428 -32.16 48.63 -13.67
C GLY A 428 -33.04 48.85 -14.90
N VAL A 429 -32.49 48.68 -16.11
CA VAL A 429 -33.27 48.75 -17.36
C VAL A 429 -34.26 47.59 -17.46
N ALA A 430 -33.85 46.37 -17.13
CA ALA A 430 -34.72 45.20 -17.15
C ALA A 430 -35.89 45.33 -16.17
N LEU A 431 -35.62 45.71 -14.91
CA LEU A 431 -36.64 45.97 -13.90
C LEU A 431 -37.55 47.14 -14.30
N GLY A 432 -36.98 48.23 -14.83
CA GLY A 432 -37.75 49.35 -15.35
C GLY A 432 -38.71 48.93 -16.47
N SER A 433 -38.25 48.08 -17.40
CA SER A 433 -39.09 47.55 -18.47
C SER A 433 -40.20 46.63 -17.95
N ALA A 434 -39.89 45.75 -17.01
CA ALA A 434 -40.86 44.84 -16.40
C ALA A 434 -41.95 45.59 -15.61
N ILE A 435 -41.56 46.63 -14.87
CA ILE A 435 -42.50 47.49 -14.13
C ILE A 435 -43.42 48.24 -15.10
N VAL A 436 -42.89 48.78 -16.20
CA VAL A 436 -43.71 49.45 -17.23
C VAL A 436 -44.72 48.47 -17.84
N ILE A 437 -44.30 47.24 -18.17
CA ILE A 437 -45.18 46.21 -18.72
C ILE A 437 -46.26 45.82 -17.70
N ALA A 438 -45.90 45.61 -16.42
CA ALA A 438 -46.84 45.26 -15.37
C ALA A 438 -47.87 46.37 -15.10
N LEU A 439 -47.44 47.64 -15.07
CA LEU A 439 -48.33 48.79 -14.93
C LEU A 439 -49.29 48.92 -16.13
N GLU A 440 -48.83 48.55 -17.33
CA GLU A 440 -49.67 48.57 -18.53
C GLU A 440 -50.75 47.49 -18.46
N ILE A 441 -50.38 46.24 -18.14
CA ILE A 441 -51.32 45.13 -17.94
C ILE A 441 -52.36 45.50 -16.88
N TRP A 442 -51.93 46.10 -15.77
CA TRP A 442 -52.83 46.58 -14.71
C TRP A 442 -53.78 47.68 -15.18
N SER A 443 -53.27 48.64 -15.95
CA SER A 443 -54.09 49.73 -16.49
C SER A 443 -55.14 49.25 -17.49
N GLN A 444 -54.78 48.25 -18.32
CA GLN A 444 -55.70 47.61 -19.25
C GLN A 444 -56.78 46.85 -18.50
N LEU A 445 -56.41 46.06 -17.48
CA LEU A 445 -57.36 45.33 -16.65
C LEU A 445 -58.36 46.27 -15.94
N ARG A 446 -57.88 47.40 -15.40
CA ARG A 446 -58.73 48.44 -14.80
C ARG A 446 -59.68 49.06 -15.82
N ASN A 447 -59.20 49.38 -17.02
CA ASN A 447 -60.04 49.96 -18.08
C ASN A 447 -61.11 48.96 -18.57
N PHE A 448 -60.81 47.66 -18.59
CA PHE A 448 -61.81 46.62 -18.86
C PHE A 448 -62.89 46.53 -17.77
N LEU A 449 -62.50 46.64 -16.49
CA LEU A 449 -63.44 46.65 -15.37
C LEU A 449 -64.35 47.89 -15.41
N SER A 450 -63.80 49.08 -15.64
CA SER A 450 -64.62 50.31 -15.75
C SER A 450 -65.54 50.35 -16.97
N ARG A 451 -65.24 49.59 -18.05
CA ARG A 451 -66.17 49.43 -19.18
C ARG A 451 -67.34 48.53 -18.84
N ARG A 452 -67.13 47.48 -18.02
CA ARG A 452 -68.24 46.67 -17.49
C ARG A 452 -69.16 47.48 -16.60
N ASP A 453 -68.60 48.34 -15.76
CA ASP A 453 -69.38 49.23 -14.89
C ASP A 453 -70.20 50.24 -15.72
N ALA A 454 -69.65 50.71 -16.86
CA ALA A 454 -70.36 51.62 -17.78
C ALA A 454 -71.45 50.92 -18.60
N GLU A 455 -71.24 49.68 -19.03
CA GLU A 455 -72.26 48.88 -19.73
C GLU A 455 -73.44 48.51 -18.81
N GLN A 456 -73.18 48.28 -17.51
CA GLN A 456 -74.25 48.11 -16.51
C GLN A 456 -75.06 49.40 -16.29
N ALA A 457 -74.43 50.58 -16.34
CA ALA A 457 -75.14 51.86 -16.21
C ALA A 457 -76.06 52.18 -17.40
N THR A 458 -75.67 51.79 -18.62
CA THR A 458 -76.52 51.96 -19.81
C THR A 458 -77.70 50.98 -19.87
N GLN A 459 -77.63 49.84 -19.18
CA GLN A 459 -78.77 48.90 -19.10
C GLN A 459 -79.89 49.37 -18.16
N ASP A 460 -79.57 50.22 -17.18
CA ASP A 460 -80.57 50.87 -16.30
C ASP A 460 -81.22 52.12 -16.93
N GLU A 461 -80.61 52.73 -17.97
CA GLU A 461 -81.07 53.98 -18.56
C GLU A 461 -82.16 53.80 -19.66
N ASP A 462 -82.27 52.62 -20.26
CA ASP A 462 -83.28 52.32 -21.29
C ASP A 462 -84.67 51.93 -20.71
N GLN A 463 -84.82 51.85 -19.38
CA GLN A 463 -86.06 51.36 -18.75
C GLN A 463 -87.04 52.44 -18.26
N HIS A 464 -86.78 53.75 -18.37
CA HIS A 464 -87.68 54.79 -17.86
C HIS A 464 -87.82 56.02 -18.79
N SER A 465 -88.85 56.01 -19.66
CA SER A 465 -89.37 57.24 -20.28
C SER A 465 -90.88 57.17 -20.55
N LEU A 466 -91.69 57.91 -19.78
CA LEU A 466 -93.06 58.34 -20.11
C LEU A 466 -93.32 59.75 -19.55
N PRO A 467 -93.79 60.74 -20.36
CA PRO A 467 -94.37 62.01 -19.88
C PRO A 467 -95.92 61.93 -19.92
N GLN A 468 -96.75 62.75 -19.28
CA GLN A 468 -96.67 64.09 -18.67
C GLN A 468 -97.98 64.33 -17.86
N ILE A 469 -97.95 65.18 -16.84
CA ILE A 469 -99.14 65.71 -16.12
C ILE A 469 -99.03 67.25 -16.08
N PRO A 470 -100.13 68.01 -16.16
CA PRO A 470 -100.35 69.08 -15.16
C PRO A 470 -101.85 69.25 -14.83
N ALA A 471 -102.34 69.84 -13.73
CA ALA A 471 -101.78 70.49 -12.55
C ALA A 471 -102.87 70.50 -11.44
N SER A 472 -102.41 70.74 -10.20
CA SER A 472 -102.99 70.84 -8.84
C SER A 472 -104.31 71.65 -8.64
N PRO A 473 -104.90 71.84 -7.42
CA PRO A 473 -104.41 71.49 -6.06
C PRO A 473 -105.44 71.00 -4.98
N GLU A 474 -104.86 70.51 -3.87
CA GLU A 474 -105.27 70.55 -2.43
C GLU A 474 -106.61 69.95 -1.91
N ILE A 475 -106.51 68.94 -1.00
CA ILE A 475 -106.93 68.91 0.43
C ILE A 475 -106.93 67.43 0.94
N MET A 476 -106.51 67.22 2.21
CA MET A 476 -106.43 65.95 3.00
C MET A 476 -107.80 65.23 3.21
N PRO A 477 -107.99 64.11 3.99
CA PRO A 477 -107.09 63.32 4.87
C PRO A 477 -107.31 61.76 4.97
N ALA A 478 -106.38 61.10 5.67
CA ALA A 478 -106.55 59.97 6.62
C ALA A 478 -106.94 58.51 6.22
N GLN A 479 -106.40 57.59 7.05
CA GLN A 479 -106.72 56.17 7.34
C GLN A 479 -106.14 55.09 6.40
N VAL A 480 -105.20 54.21 6.81
CA VAL A 480 -105.09 53.22 7.92
C VAL A 480 -105.84 51.91 7.63
N THR A 481 -105.16 50.79 7.99
CA THR A 481 -105.57 49.36 8.04
C THR A 481 -105.51 48.57 6.72
N HIS A 482 -105.05 47.31 6.61
CA HIS A 482 -104.26 46.36 7.43
C HIS A 482 -104.17 45.02 6.63
N LEU A 483 -103.28 44.11 7.07
CA LEU A 483 -103.23 42.64 6.78
C LEU A 483 -102.66 42.24 5.40
N THR A 484 -101.76 41.25 5.25
CA THR A 484 -101.36 40.14 6.13
C THR A 484 -100.03 39.52 5.69
N ASN A 485 -99.26 39.05 6.67
CA ASN A 485 -98.26 37.98 6.55
C ASN A 485 -98.90 36.69 6.03
N THR A 486 -98.30 36.04 5.04
CA THR A 486 -98.12 34.57 4.89
C THR A 486 -97.46 34.39 3.53
N GLU A 487 -96.15 34.23 3.44
CA GLU A 487 -95.42 32.95 3.33
C GLU A 487 -94.10 33.38 2.66
N VAL A 488 -92.88 32.91 2.91
CA VAL A 488 -92.28 31.79 3.63
C VAL A 488 -90.78 32.14 3.48
N ARG A 489 -90.02 32.51 4.51
CA ARG A 489 -89.54 31.61 5.57
C ARG A 489 -89.01 30.28 4.99
N ALA A 490 -88.03 30.34 4.08
CA ALA A 490 -87.34 29.13 3.61
C ALA A 490 -85.89 29.30 3.14
N LEU A 491 -85.12 30.34 3.51
CA LEU A 491 -83.70 30.39 3.13
C LEU A 491 -82.78 31.18 4.09
N VAL A 492 -83.18 31.29 5.36
CA VAL A 492 -82.34 31.86 6.44
C VAL A 492 -82.14 30.84 7.58
N GLU A 493 -82.56 29.60 7.40
CA GLU A 493 -82.48 28.55 8.42
C GLU A 493 -81.69 27.35 7.90
N ASP A 494 -80.41 27.58 7.57
CA ASP A 494 -79.41 26.50 7.60
C ASP A 494 -78.00 27.00 7.95
N LEU A 495 -77.95 28.01 8.83
CA LEU A 495 -76.76 28.25 9.64
C LEU A 495 -76.99 27.54 10.97
N ALA A 496 -76.05 26.64 11.27
CA ALA A 496 -75.83 25.95 12.55
C ALA A 496 -76.48 24.57 12.70
N LEU A 497 -75.83 23.56 12.13
CA LEU A 497 -75.67 22.27 12.82
C LEU A 497 -74.35 21.60 12.38
N HIS A 498 -73.62 21.11 13.38
CA HIS A 498 -72.53 20.13 13.30
C HIS A 498 -71.07 20.60 13.10
N ARG A 499 -70.53 21.15 14.20
CA ARG A 499 -69.39 20.57 14.94
C ARG A 499 -69.15 19.06 14.65
N ARG A 500 -67.94 18.69 14.23
CA ARG A 500 -67.03 17.67 14.83
C ARG A 500 -65.98 17.15 13.83
N LYS A 501 -64.70 17.48 14.08
CA LYS A 501 -63.48 16.63 14.24
C LYS A 501 -63.18 15.41 13.31
N PRO A 502 -61.93 14.87 13.32
CA PRO A 502 -61.09 14.68 12.14
C PRO A 502 -60.86 13.22 11.72
N ALA A 503 -60.36 13.04 10.50
CA ALA A 503 -59.66 11.88 9.95
C ALA A 503 -59.17 12.35 8.56
N SER A 504 -58.06 11.98 7.95
CA SER A 504 -57.00 11.00 8.14
C SER A 504 -56.30 10.97 6.77
N LEU A 505 -54.99 10.69 6.72
CA LEU A 505 -54.32 10.11 5.54
C LEU A 505 -54.24 10.99 4.28
N LEU A 506 -53.06 11.54 4.02
CA LEU A 506 -52.20 10.99 2.97
C LEU A 506 -50.79 11.60 3.02
N SER A 507 -49.89 10.74 3.49
CA SER A 507 -48.47 10.66 3.19
C SER A 507 -48.14 10.81 1.69
N TYR A 508 -46.84 10.96 1.41
CA TYR A 508 -46.16 10.90 0.10
C TYR A 508 -46.12 12.29 -0.59
N ILE A 509 -45.00 12.99 -0.75
CA ILE A 509 -43.69 12.55 -1.26
C ILE A 509 -42.58 13.44 -0.66
N GLN A 510 -41.62 12.79 -0.01
CA GLN A 510 -40.25 13.27 0.10
C GLN A 510 -39.42 12.29 -0.75
N SER A 511 -39.02 12.75 -1.93
CA SER A 511 -37.92 12.25 -2.74
C SER A 511 -37.39 13.41 -3.58
#